data_AF-M2QAI1-F1
#
_entry.id   AF-M2QAI1-F1
#
_cell.length_a   1.000
_cell.length_b   1.000
_cell.length_c   1.000
_cell.angle_alpha   90.00
_cell.angle_beta   90.00
_cell.angle_gamma   90.00
#
_symmetry.space_group_name_H-M   'P 1'
#
loop_
_entity.id
_entity.type
_entity.pdbx_description
1 polymer ?
#
loop_
_entity_poly.entity_id
_entity_poly.type
_entity_poly.pdbx_seq_one_letter_code
_entity_poly.pdbx_strand_id
1 'polypeptide(L)'
;MKSLWNYIPIQVLHLARYLPTAECRRLHQALNLLERIGRQFIQKKLSNSQTEAEGHQDIMNILMAAYDPKRSDLHRRLSRNELFAQINSVILAGHETTSSTLNFMFWELAKRPDYQSRTRHEIMSLCNRVPNRSDSEYTLDDVESMLFTVATVKETSRLYPVAYHISREAARDDTIPLSEPVTTAAGGLIYNVPVSKGQTIIISLCGYNRLPSLWGDDADVWNPERFFNSARTIDSKTGLYANLMSFSGGIRACIGWRMAILQIMTVIIETLKHFEFSLPDTGLDIVAAPNGPLMSPYIRDKMHLGPQMPLVVRELWSSALYTYHAVSHHEFELQHLEGLFEVQRTTYVELPIALVWCSHRTQSNSEIIDTS
;
A
#
# COMPACT_ATOMS: atom_id res chain seq x y z
N MET A 1 -30.88 7.99 -10.21
CA MET A 1 -31.80 7.02 -9.58
C MET A 1 -31.29 6.70 -8.19
N LYS A 2 -32.08 6.94 -7.14
CA LYS A 2 -31.73 6.48 -5.78
C LYS A 2 -31.69 4.95 -5.80
N SER A 3 -30.53 4.39 -5.46
CA SER A 3 -30.24 2.96 -5.50
C SER A 3 -31.22 2.20 -4.60
N LEU A 4 -32.08 1.35 -5.18
CA LEU A 4 -33.03 0.48 -4.45
C LEU A 4 -32.31 -0.60 -3.62
N TRP A 5 -31.01 -0.78 -3.83
CA TRP A 5 -30.16 -1.79 -3.20
C TRP A 5 -30.18 -1.73 -1.67
N ASN A 6 -30.37 -0.54 -1.08
CA ASN A 6 -30.39 -0.34 0.37
C ASN A 6 -31.63 -0.94 1.07
N TYR A 7 -32.68 -1.27 0.31
CA TYR A 7 -33.91 -1.87 0.83
C TYR A 7 -33.99 -3.38 0.61
N ILE A 8 -33.03 -3.94 -0.13
CA ILE A 8 -32.96 -5.38 -0.38
C ILE A 8 -32.21 -6.02 0.79
N PRO A 9 -32.80 -7.00 1.52
CA PRO A 9 -32.12 -7.69 2.59
C PRO A 9 -30.79 -8.27 2.12
N ILE A 10 -29.74 -8.20 2.95
CA ILE A 10 -28.39 -8.68 2.58
C ILE A 10 -28.41 -10.14 2.10
N GLN A 11 -29.31 -10.97 2.64
CA GLN A 11 -29.48 -12.36 2.20
C GLN A 11 -29.98 -12.46 0.75
N VAL A 12 -30.82 -11.53 0.31
CA VAL A 12 -31.32 -11.44 -1.07
C VAL A 12 -30.26 -10.82 -1.98
N LEU A 13 -29.47 -9.86 -1.49
CA LEU A 13 -28.30 -9.35 -2.20
C LEU A 13 -27.23 -10.44 -2.41
N HIS A 14 -27.10 -11.39 -1.49
CA HIS A 14 -26.30 -12.59 -1.73
C HIS A 14 -26.82 -13.42 -2.91
N LEU A 15 -28.10 -13.32 -3.29
CA LEU A 15 -28.58 -13.98 -4.51
C LEU A 15 -28.16 -13.24 -5.78
N ALA A 16 -27.87 -11.94 -5.69
CA ALA A 16 -27.39 -11.14 -6.81
C ALA A 16 -26.05 -11.67 -7.36
N ARG A 17 -25.26 -12.39 -6.54
CA ARG A 17 -24.04 -13.08 -7.00
C ARG A 17 -24.33 -14.14 -8.07
N TYR A 18 -25.52 -14.74 -8.07
CA TYR A 18 -25.93 -15.75 -9.06
C TYR A 18 -26.53 -15.13 -10.33
N LEU A 19 -26.66 -13.80 -10.40
CA LEU A 19 -27.12 -13.15 -11.62
C LEU A 19 -26.04 -13.27 -12.71
N PRO A 20 -26.41 -13.58 -13.96
CA PRO A 20 -25.46 -13.75 -15.06
C PRO A 20 -25.01 -12.39 -15.65
N THR A 21 -24.67 -11.43 -14.80
CA THR A 21 -24.10 -10.15 -15.26
C THR A 21 -22.61 -10.29 -15.58
N ALA A 22 -22.05 -9.35 -16.35
CA ALA A 22 -20.63 -9.35 -16.66
C ALA A 22 -19.77 -9.19 -15.39
N GLU A 23 -20.26 -8.40 -14.44
CA GLU A 23 -19.64 -8.10 -13.15
C GLU A 23 -19.62 -9.35 -12.26
N CYS A 24 -20.74 -10.08 -12.17
CA CYS A 24 -20.79 -11.33 -11.40
C CYS A 24 -19.92 -12.42 -12.02
N ARG A 25 -19.85 -12.51 -13.35
CA ARG A 25 -18.90 -13.42 -14.03
C ARG A 25 -17.45 -13.07 -13.69
N ARG A 26 -17.07 -11.79 -13.75
CA ARG A 26 -15.72 -11.32 -13.39
C ARG A 26 -15.40 -11.61 -11.92
N LEU A 27 -16.33 -11.35 -11.00
CA LEU A 27 -16.17 -11.66 -9.58
C LEU A 27 -15.94 -13.16 -9.34
N HIS A 28 -16.75 -14.02 -9.95
CA HIS A 28 -16.57 -15.47 -9.83
C HIS A 28 -15.23 -15.94 -10.41
N GLN A 29 -14.82 -15.41 -11.57
CA GLN A 29 -13.51 -15.72 -12.15
C GLN A 29 -12.36 -15.30 -11.21
N ALA A 30 -12.44 -14.12 -10.60
CA ALA A 30 -11.46 -13.63 -9.65
C ALA A 30 -11.42 -14.50 -8.37
N LEU A 31 -12.58 -14.86 -7.81
CA LEU A 31 -12.66 -15.72 -6.62
C LEU A 31 -12.10 -17.12 -6.90
N ASN A 32 -12.41 -17.71 -8.05
CA ASN A 32 -11.87 -19.01 -8.46
C ASN A 32 -10.35 -18.95 -8.67
N LEU A 33 -9.83 -17.84 -9.22
CA LEU A 33 -8.39 -17.62 -9.37
C LEU A 33 -7.70 -17.51 -8.01
N LEU A 34 -8.24 -16.73 -7.09
CA LEU A 34 -7.72 -16.59 -5.72
C LEU A 34 -7.70 -17.93 -4.99
N GLU A 35 -8.77 -18.72 -5.11
CA GLU A 35 -8.82 -20.05 -4.51
C GLU A 35 -7.76 -20.98 -5.12
N ARG A 36 -7.60 -20.98 -6.45
CA ARG A 36 -6.58 -21.78 -7.13
C ARG A 36 -5.17 -21.42 -6.69
N ILE A 37 -4.85 -20.12 -6.65
CA ILE A 37 -3.55 -19.61 -6.22
C ILE A 37 -3.30 -19.97 -4.75
N GLY A 38 -4.28 -19.73 -3.87
CA GLY A 38 -4.19 -20.10 -2.46
C GLY A 38 -3.91 -21.59 -2.26
N ARG A 39 -4.57 -22.47 -3.03
CA ARG A 39 -4.32 -23.92 -3.02
C ARG A 39 -2.88 -24.26 -3.41
N GLN A 40 -2.35 -23.63 -4.47
CA GLN A 40 -0.97 -23.84 -4.91
C GLN A 40 0.04 -23.41 -3.84
N PHE A 41 -0.17 -22.25 -3.20
CA PHE A 41 0.71 -21.78 -2.13
C PHE A 41 0.76 -22.73 -0.93
N ILE A 42 -0.40 -23.19 -0.46
CA ILE A 42 -0.44 -24.14 0.66
C ILE A 42 0.16 -25.49 0.27
N GLN A 43 -0.13 -26.00 -0.93
CA GLN A 43 0.41 -27.28 -1.38
C GLN A 43 1.93 -27.24 -1.48
N LYS A 44 2.49 -26.16 -2.05
CA LYS A 44 3.95 -25.94 -2.12
C LYS A 44 4.57 -25.83 -0.73
N LYS A 45 3.88 -25.17 0.20
CA LYS A 45 4.37 -25.04 1.57
C LYS A 45 4.33 -26.37 2.32
N LEU A 46 3.23 -27.13 2.20
CA LEU A 46 3.11 -28.48 2.77
C LEU A 46 4.16 -29.45 2.22
N SER A 47 4.50 -29.38 0.93
CA SER A 47 5.57 -30.21 0.35
C SER A 47 6.96 -29.79 0.82
N ASN A 48 7.19 -28.49 1.03
CA ASN A 48 8.47 -27.95 1.48
C ASN A 48 8.67 -28.00 3.00
N SER A 49 7.60 -28.16 3.80
CA SER A 49 7.70 -28.30 5.27
C SER A 49 8.45 -29.56 5.73
N GLN A 50 8.72 -30.52 4.85
CA GLN A 50 9.60 -31.65 5.16
C GLN A 50 11.10 -31.33 4.98
N THR A 51 11.44 -30.23 4.29
CA THR A 51 12.81 -29.81 3.96
C THR A 51 13.22 -28.49 4.61
N GLU A 52 12.27 -27.59 4.91
CA GLU A 52 12.51 -26.32 5.62
C GLU A 52 12.18 -26.49 7.12
N ALA A 53 12.95 -27.35 7.79
CA ALA A 53 13.06 -27.29 9.24
C ALA A 53 14.11 -26.22 9.59
N GLU A 54 13.75 -25.33 10.53
CA GLU A 54 14.62 -24.38 11.24
C GLU A 54 14.88 -23.01 10.57
N GLY A 55 14.20 -21.97 11.07
CA GLY A 55 14.74 -20.60 11.02
C GLY A 55 13.73 -19.46 10.80
N HIS A 56 12.90 -19.52 9.76
CA HIS A 56 12.08 -18.36 9.36
C HIS A 56 10.60 -18.48 9.78
N GLN A 57 10.23 -17.70 10.80
CA GLN A 57 8.84 -17.55 11.24
C GLN A 57 8.10 -16.53 10.36
N ASP A 58 7.29 -17.00 9.41
CA ASP A 58 6.41 -16.17 8.60
C ASP A 58 4.92 -16.37 8.95
N ILE A 59 4.05 -15.47 8.48
CA ILE A 59 2.60 -15.53 8.73
C ILE A 59 2.01 -16.87 8.26
N MET A 60 2.53 -17.42 7.17
CA MET A 60 2.05 -18.68 6.62
C MET A 60 2.39 -19.85 7.55
N ASN A 61 3.59 -19.88 8.15
CA ASN A 61 3.97 -20.88 9.15
C ASN A 61 3.06 -20.82 10.38
N ILE A 62 2.71 -19.61 10.83
CA ILE A 62 1.78 -19.41 11.95
C ILE A 62 0.37 -19.92 11.60
N LEU A 63 -0.13 -19.61 10.39
CA LEU A 63 -1.43 -20.07 9.93
C LEU A 63 -1.47 -21.60 9.73
N MET A 64 -0.38 -22.19 9.23
CA MET A 64 -0.23 -23.65 9.09
C MET A 64 -0.21 -24.35 10.44
N ALA A 65 0.52 -23.81 11.42
CA ALA A 65 0.49 -24.31 12.80
C ALA A 65 -0.92 -24.19 13.41
N ALA A 66 -1.68 -23.16 13.03
CA ALA A 66 -3.07 -23.02 13.48
C ALA A 66 -4.04 -24.02 12.85
N TYR A 67 -3.69 -24.59 11.69
CA TYR A 67 -4.43 -25.65 11.00
C TYR A 67 -4.03 -27.07 11.45
N ASP A 68 -2.94 -27.24 12.21
CA ASP A 68 -2.40 -28.56 12.56
C ASP A 68 -3.49 -29.50 13.15
N PRO A 69 -3.75 -30.66 12.51
CA PRO A 69 -4.70 -31.65 13.02
C PRO A 69 -4.39 -32.14 14.44
N LYS A 70 -3.11 -32.12 14.85
CA LYS A 70 -2.63 -32.56 16.17
C LYS A 70 -2.83 -31.51 17.27
N ARG A 71 -3.32 -30.31 16.94
CA ARG A 71 -3.55 -29.25 17.92
C ARG A 71 -4.63 -29.66 18.94
N SER A 72 -4.29 -29.56 20.22
CA SER A 72 -5.17 -29.92 21.35
C SER A 72 -6.34 -28.95 21.55
N ASP A 73 -6.11 -27.66 21.30
CA ASP A 73 -7.15 -26.62 21.39
C ASP A 73 -8.01 -26.58 20.12
N LEU A 74 -9.11 -27.35 20.14
CA LEU A 74 -10.07 -27.42 19.03
C LEU A 74 -10.77 -26.09 18.74
N HIS A 75 -10.92 -25.20 19.73
CA HIS A 75 -11.58 -23.90 19.54
C HIS A 75 -10.71 -22.91 18.76
N ARG A 76 -9.39 -23.10 18.78
CA ARG A 76 -8.43 -22.27 18.03
C ARG A 76 -7.91 -22.94 16.75
N ARG A 77 -8.38 -24.14 16.44
CA ARG A 77 -7.97 -24.87 15.23
C ARG A 77 -8.75 -24.37 14.02
N LEU A 78 -8.02 -23.92 13.01
CA LEU A 78 -8.63 -23.50 11.75
C LEU A 78 -9.06 -24.72 10.93
N SER A 79 -10.24 -24.66 10.33
CA SER A 79 -10.60 -25.54 9.22
C SER A 79 -9.80 -25.16 7.97
N ARG A 80 -9.79 -26.05 6.97
CA ARG A 80 -9.15 -25.78 5.68
C ARG A 80 -9.72 -24.53 5.01
N ASN A 81 -11.05 -24.33 5.07
CA ASN A 81 -11.70 -23.17 4.46
C ASN A 81 -11.34 -21.87 5.19
N GLU A 82 -11.28 -21.89 6.52
CA GLU A 82 -10.85 -20.73 7.31
C GLU A 82 -9.39 -20.38 7.05
N LEU A 83 -8.50 -21.38 6.92
CA LEU A 83 -7.11 -21.16 6.54
C LEU A 83 -7.00 -20.42 5.20
N PHE A 84 -7.70 -20.89 4.15
CA PHE A 84 -7.73 -20.23 2.85
C PHE A 84 -8.30 -18.81 2.93
N ALA A 85 -9.38 -18.63 3.69
CA ALA A 85 -9.99 -17.32 3.88
C ALA A 85 -9.02 -16.33 4.56
N GLN A 86 -8.28 -16.76 5.58
CA GLN A 86 -7.29 -15.93 6.26
C GLN A 86 -6.12 -15.55 5.35
N ILE A 87 -5.57 -16.51 4.59
CA ILE A 87 -4.48 -16.26 3.63
C ILE A 87 -4.91 -15.23 2.58
N ASN A 88 -6.07 -15.45 1.96
CA ASN A 88 -6.61 -14.53 0.95
C ASN A 88 -6.88 -13.14 1.54
N SER A 89 -7.38 -13.08 2.78
CA SER A 89 -7.65 -11.81 3.47
C SER A 89 -6.38 -11.01 3.71
N VAL A 90 -5.30 -11.65 4.19
CA VAL A 90 -4.03 -10.98 4.46
C VAL A 90 -3.38 -10.48 3.17
N ILE A 91 -3.35 -11.32 2.12
CA ILE A 91 -2.76 -10.95 0.82
C ILE A 91 -3.52 -9.76 0.21
N LEU A 92 -4.85 -9.86 0.12
CA LEU A 92 -5.66 -8.80 -0.48
C LEU A 92 -5.57 -7.49 0.31
N ALA A 93 -5.68 -7.57 1.64
CA ALA A 93 -5.62 -6.39 2.50
C ALA A 93 -4.25 -5.70 2.42
N GLY A 94 -3.14 -6.47 2.41
CA GLY A 94 -1.79 -5.94 2.33
C GLY A 94 -1.42 -5.41 0.93
N HIS A 95 -1.88 -6.07 -0.13
CA HIS A 95 -1.53 -5.70 -1.50
C HIS A 95 -2.16 -4.38 -1.93
N GLU A 96 -3.50 -4.32 -1.97
CA GLU A 96 -4.21 -3.17 -2.56
C GLU A 96 -4.02 -1.87 -1.77
N THR A 97 -3.89 -1.97 -0.45
CA THR A 97 -3.72 -0.79 0.40
C THR A 97 -2.32 -0.18 0.24
N THR A 98 -1.29 -1.02 0.23
CA THR A 98 0.11 -0.59 0.11
C THR A 98 0.37 -0.04 -1.30
N SER A 99 -0.07 -0.73 -2.35
CA SER A 99 0.11 -0.29 -3.74
C SER A 99 -0.60 1.04 -4.02
N SER A 100 -1.84 1.19 -3.55
CA SER A 100 -2.60 2.44 -3.70
C SER A 100 -1.93 3.60 -2.95
N THR A 101 -1.41 3.36 -1.74
CA THR A 101 -0.70 4.39 -0.98
C THR A 101 0.57 4.83 -1.71
N LEU A 102 1.35 3.88 -2.25
CA LEU A 102 2.54 4.17 -3.05
C LEU A 102 2.20 4.98 -4.31
N ASN A 103 1.12 4.65 -5.02
CA ASN A 103 0.68 5.40 -6.20
C ASN A 103 0.40 6.88 -5.86
N PHE A 104 -0.34 7.15 -4.77
CA PHE A 104 -0.58 8.53 -4.33
C PHE A 104 0.70 9.22 -3.86
N MET A 105 1.61 8.50 -3.23
CA MET A 105 2.90 9.05 -2.79
C MET A 105 3.76 9.48 -3.98
N PHE A 106 3.95 8.59 -4.96
CA PHE A 106 4.73 8.89 -6.15
C PHE A 106 4.09 10.02 -6.96
N TRP A 107 2.76 10.08 -7.02
CA TRP A 107 2.04 11.20 -7.63
C TRP A 107 2.34 12.55 -6.97
N GLU A 108 2.25 12.64 -5.64
CA GLU A 108 2.53 13.89 -4.94
C GLU A 108 4.01 14.29 -4.99
N LEU A 109 4.93 13.32 -5.02
CA LEU A 109 6.35 13.55 -5.24
C LEU A 109 6.68 13.96 -6.68
N ALA A 110 5.99 13.43 -7.68
CA ALA A 110 6.13 13.83 -9.08
C ALA A 110 5.67 15.28 -9.30
N LYS A 111 4.63 15.72 -8.56
CA LYS A 111 4.17 17.12 -8.52
C LYS A 111 5.15 18.08 -7.84
N ARG A 112 6.07 17.56 -7.00
CA ARG A 112 6.97 18.36 -6.16
C ARG A 112 8.41 17.84 -6.26
N PRO A 113 9.12 18.19 -7.35
CA PRO A 113 10.50 17.74 -7.58
C PRO A 113 11.46 18.10 -6.45
N ASP A 114 11.20 19.22 -5.74
CA ASP A 114 11.94 19.66 -4.56
C ASP A 114 11.80 18.67 -3.39
N TYR A 115 10.57 18.22 -3.09
CA TYR A 115 10.34 17.24 -2.03
C TYR A 115 10.87 15.86 -2.44
N GLN A 116 10.69 15.46 -3.70
CA GLN A 116 11.27 14.22 -4.22
C GLN A 116 12.80 14.21 -4.12
N SER A 117 13.45 15.33 -4.44
CA SER A 117 14.90 15.48 -4.30
C SER A 117 15.33 15.40 -2.85
N ARG A 118 14.61 16.06 -1.92
CA ARG A 118 14.90 15.98 -0.48
C ARG A 118 14.75 14.55 0.07
N THR A 119 13.67 13.85 -0.28
CA THR A 119 13.47 12.43 0.04
C THR A 119 14.61 11.57 -0.51
N ARG A 120 15.00 11.78 -1.77
CA ARG A 120 16.13 11.06 -2.39
C ARG A 120 17.45 11.32 -1.66
N HIS A 121 17.75 12.56 -1.29
CA HIS A 121 18.97 12.89 -0.55
C HIS A 121 19.03 12.16 0.80
N GLU A 122 17.90 12.08 1.53
CA GLU A 122 17.82 11.36 2.80
C GLU A 122 18.04 9.85 2.61
N ILE A 123 17.43 9.26 1.57
CA ILE A 123 17.62 7.85 1.18
C ILE A 123 19.09 7.58 0.83
N MET A 124 19.70 8.40 -0.04
CA MET A 124 21.11 8.25 -0.43
C MET A 124 22.05 8.40 0.76
N SER A 125 21.75 9.33 1.68
CA SER A 125 22.51 9.48 2.93
C SER A 125 22.41 8.25 3.82
N LEU A 126 21.27 7.55 3.84
CA LEU A 126 21.15 6.29 4.56
C LEU A 126 21.93 5.16 3.86
N CYS A 127 21.74 5.01 2.55
CA CYS A 127 22.42 4.01 1.74
C CYS A 127 23.95 4.13 1.77
N ASN A 128 24.49 5.33 1.98
CA ASN A 128 25.94 5.55 2.12
C ASN A 128 26.45 5.26 3.55
N ARG A 129 25.59 5.30 4.57
CA ARG A 129 25.97 5.04 5.97
C ARG A 129 25.91 3.56 6.33
N VAL A 130 24.91 2.84 5.83
CA VAL A 130 24.63 1.44 6.20
C VAL A 130 25.74 0.46 5.78
N PRO A 131 26.31 0.49 4.56
CA PRO A 131 27.39 -0.42 4.16
C PRO A 131 28.69 -0.24 4.96
N ASN A 132 28.83 0.87 5.69
CA ASN A 132 30.01 1.18 6.50
C ASN A 132 29.90 0.69 7.96
N ARG A 133 28.81 0.02 8.33
CA ARG A 133 28.66 -0.63 9.64
C ARG A 133 28.92 -2.13 9.54
N SER A 134 29.20 -2.75 10.67
CA SER A 134 29.48 -4.20 10.77
C SER A 134 28.33 -5.09 10.27
N ASP A 135 27.08 -4.61 10.34
CA ASP A 135 25.88 -5.27 9.80
C ASP A 135 25.43 -4.61 8.49
N SER A 136 25.53 -5.30 7.35
CA SER A 136 25.18 -4.72 6.03
C SER A 136 23.68 -4.61 5.74
N GLU A 137 22.80 -4.99 6.67
CA GLU A 137 21.34 -5.05 6.50
C GLU A 137 20.62 -3.87 7.16
N TYR A 138 19.73 -3.17 6.45
CA TYR A 138 18.91 -2.08 7.01
C TYR A 138 18.09 -2.52 8.25
N THR A 139 18.15 -1.74 9.33
CA THR A 139 17.36 -1.94 10.55
C THR A 139 16.08 -1.10 10.52
N LEU A 140 15.15 -1.37 11.44
CA LEU A 140 13.95 -0.54 11.60
C LEU A 140 14.31 0.90 11.99
N ASP A 141 15.29 1.06 12.89
CA ASP A 141 15.73 2.36 13.38
C ASP A 141 16.35 3.20 12.25
N ASP A 142 17.05 2.57 11.31
CA ASP A 142 17.55 3.25 10.11
C ASP A 142 16.42 3.86 9.29
N VAL A 143 15.38 3.07 9.05
CA VAL A 143 14.23 3.47 8.24
C VAL A 143 13.45 4.58 8.96
N GLU A 144 13.26 4.45 10.28
CA GLU A 144 12.59 5.46 11.10
C GLU A 144 13.42 6.74 11.24
N SER A 145 14.76 6.68 11.08
CA SER A 145 15.64 7.86 11.12
C SER A 145 15.50 8.79 9.90
N MET A 146 14.92 8.31 8.80
CA MET A 146 14.62 9.12 7.62
C MET A 146 13.37 9.98 7.86
N LEU A 147 13.49 10.95 8.76
CA LEU A 147 12.37 11.73 9.29
C LEU A 147 11.53 12.38 8.18
N PHE A 148 12.15 12.92 7.12
CA PHE A 148 11.41 13.56 6.04
C PHE A 148 10.65 12.54 5.20
N THR A 149 11.28 11.42 4.86
CA THR A 149 10.67 10.31 4.15
C THR A 149 9.50 9.73 4.96
N VAL A 150 9.69 9.51 6.26
CA VAL A 150 8.62 9.10 7.17
C VAL A 150 7.48 10.12 7.20
N ALA A 151 7.78 11.42 7.21
CA ALA A 151 6.77 12.48 7.14
C ALA A 151 6.00 12.45 5.80
N THR A 152 6.66 12.18 4.68
CA THR A 152 5.99 12.05 3.37
C THR A 152 5.03 10.85 3.33
N VAL A 153 5.38 9.73 3.96
CA VAL A 153 4.48 8.57 4.09
C VAL A 153 3.28 8.89 4.98
N LYS A 154 3.51 9.56 6.12
CA LYS A 154 2.45 10.02 7.02
C LYS A 154 1.49 10.98 6.30
N GLU A 155 2.02 11.96 5.57
CA GLU A 155 1.20 12.95 4.88
C GLU A 155 0.41 12.34 3.72
N THR A 156 1.01 11.42 2.97
CA THR A 156 0.28 10.68 1.94
C THR A 156 -0.85 9.86 2.56
N SER A 157 -0.56 9.12 3.64
CA SER A 157 -1.57 8.33 4.35
C SER A 157 -2.68 9.20 4.93
N ARG A 158 -2.36 10.41 5.38
CA ARG A 158 -3.32 11.39 5.88
C ARG A 158 -4.26 11.87 4.78
N LEU A 159 -3.69 12.41 3.70
CA LEU A 159 -4.46 13.07 2.65
C LEU A 159 -5.21 12.07 1.77
N TYR A 160 -4.62 10.88 1.57
CA TYR A 160 -5.15 9.79 0.76
C TYR A 160 -5.34 8.50 1.58
N PRO A 161 -6.26 8.46 2.56
CA PRO A 161 -6.51 7.24 3.31
C PRO A 161 -7.18 6.22 2.39
N VAL A 162 -6.48 5.12 2.07
CA VAL A 162 -6.99 4.12 1.12
C VAL A 162 -8.31 3.51 1.62
N ALA A 163 -8.44 3.25 2.92
CA ALA A 163 -9.74 3.08 3.54
C ALA A 163 -10.30 4.48 3.89
N TYR A 164 -11.25 4.97 3.10
CA TYR A 164 -11.76 6.34 3.26
C TYR A 164 -12.95 6.44 4.24
N HIS A 165 -13.68 5.33 4.43
CA HIS A 165 -14.66 5.14 5.50
C HIS A 165 -14.52 3.75 6.11
N ILE A 166 -14.92 3.61 7.37
CA ILE A 166 -15.12 2.30 8.01
C ILE A 166 -16.51 2.26 8.65
N SER A 167 -17.12 1.08 8.68
CA SER A 167 -18.41 0.88 9.33
C SER A 167 -18.27 0.13 10.66
N ARG A 168 -19.18 0.42 11.59
CA ARG A 168 -19.42 -0.34 12.83
C ARG A 168 -20.91 -0.58 12.97
N GLU A 169 -21.29 -1.68 13.62
CA GLU A 169 -22.68 -1.94 13.99
C GLU A 169 -22.78 -1.90 15.52
N ALA A 170 -23.75 -1.15 16.05
CA ALA A 170 -23.98 -1.07 17.48
C ALA A 170 -24.52 -2.41 18.00
N ALA A 171 -23.76 -3.08 18.88
CA ALA A 171 -24.15 -4.39 19.41
C ALA A 171 -25.34 -4.31 20.41
N ARG A 172 -25.59 -3.12 20.95
CA ARG A 172 -26.67 -2.78 21.88
C ARG A 172 -27.01 -1.30 21.73
N ASP A 173 -28.13 -0.88 22.32
CA ASP A 173 -28.42 0.54 22.47
C ASP A 173 -27.29 1.20 23.26
N ASP A 174 -26.79 2.32 22.76
CA ASP A 174 -25.65 3.03 23.32
C ASP A 174 -25.75 4.52 23.01
N THR A 175 -24.79 5.31 23.48
CA THR A 175 -24.72 6.73 23.22
C THR A 175 -23.28 7.12 22.92
N ILE A 176 -23.06 7.78 21.77
CA ILE A 176 -21.75 8.27 21.35
C ILE A 176 -21.56 9.67 21.93
N PRO A 177 -20.63 9.90 22.86
CA PRO A 177 -20.30 11.23 23.34
C PRO A 177 -19.58 12.02 22.25
N LEU A 178 -19.94 13.28 22.11
CA LEU A 178 -19.29 14.21 21.18
C LEU A 178 -18.18 14.98 21.92
N SER A 179 -17.03 15.12 21.27
CA SER A 179 -15.92 15.94 21.79
C SER A 179 -16.28 17.42 21.82
N GLU A 180 -17.10 17.86 20.87
CA GLU A 180 -17.64 19.22 20.77
C GLU A 180 -19.15 19.14 20.53
N PRO A 181 -19.95 20.03 21.15
CA PRO A 181 -21.39 20.01 20.96
C PRO A 181 -21.77 20.43 19.54
N VAL A 182 -22.76 19.77 18.96
CA VAL A 182 -23.29 20.09 17.62
C VAL A 182 -24.58 20.88 17.76
N THR A 183 -24.70 21.98 17.01
CA THR A 183 -25.91 22.80 16.97
C THR A 183 -26.95 22.19 16.02
N THR A 184 -28.15 21.97 16.52
CA THR A 184 -29.29 21.48 15.72
C THR A 184 -29.89 22.59 14.87
N ALA A 185 -30.68 22.21 13.86
CA ALA A 185 -31.47 23.16 13.07
C ALA A 185 -32.46 23.99 13.92
N ALA A 186 -32.85 23.50 15.11
CA ALA A 186 -33.68 24.21 16.07
C ALA A 186 -32.89 25.10 17.05
N GLY A 187 -31.57 25.20 16.91
CA GLY A 187 -30.70 26.02 17.77
C GLY A 187 -30.29 25.38 19.10
N GLY A 188 -30.77 24.16 19.42
CA GLY A 188 -30.32 23.41 20.59
C GLY A 188 -28.96 22.74 20.39
N LEU A 189 -28.18 22.59 21.46
CA LEU A 189 -26.90 21.89 21.46
C LEU A 189 -27.07 20.41 21.80
N ILE A 190 -26.41 19.53 21.05
CA ILE A 190 -26.32 18.10 21.31
C ILE A 190 -24.90 17.76 21.73
N TYR A 191 -24.76 17.05 22.85
CA TYR A 191 -23.46 16.56 23.36
C TYR A 191 -23.27 15.06 23.14
N ASN A 192 -24.33 14.36 22.76
CA ASN A 192 -24.41 12.91 22.76
C ASN A 192 -25.34 12.43 21.64
N VAL A 193 -24.91 11.44 20.87
CA VAL A 193 -25.71 10.86 19.79
C VAL A 193 -26.20 9.48 20.21
N PRO A 194 -27.50 9.28 20.46
CA PRO A 194 -28.03 7.95 20.75
C PRO A 194 -27.92 7.05 19.52
N VAL A 195 -27.55 5.80 19.74
CA VAL A 195 -27.48 4.77 18.69
C VAL A 195 -28.25 3.54 19.15
N SER A 196 -29.09 3.00 18.28
CA SER A 196 -29.86 1.78 18.58
C SER A 196 -29.07 0.52 18.22
N LYS A 197 -29.36 -0.59 18.89
CA LYS A 197 -28.85 -1.91 18.53
C LYS A 197 -29.10 -2.20 17.05
N GLY A 198 -28.07 -2.68 16.36
CA GLY A 198 -28.10 -2.97 14.93
C GLY A 198 -27.91 -1.74 14.03
N GLN A 199 -27.78 -0.54 14.59
CA GLN A 199 -27.54 0.66 13.81
C GLN A 199 -26.11 0.68 13.26
N THR A 200 -25.99 0.84 11.94
CA THR A 200 -24.70 1.03 11.27
C THR A 200 -24.21 2.46 11.42
N ILE A 201 -22.99 2.59 11.96
CA ILE A 201 -22.26 3.85 12.13
C ILE A 201 -21.15 3.87 11.07
N ILE A 202 -21.13 4.92 10.25
CA ILE A 202 -20.08 5.12 9.24
C ILE A 202 -19.13 6.20 9.76
N ILE A 203 -17.86 5.83 9.94
CA ILE A 203 -16.81 6.72 10.43
C ILE A 203 -16.03 7.23 9.23
N SER A 204 -15.92 8.55 9.08
CA SER A 204 -15.19 9.19 7.98
C SER A 204 -13.72 9.38 8.33
N LEU A 205 -12.87 8.54 7.73
CA LEU A 205 -11.42 8.60 7.91
C LEU A 205 -10.86 9.80 7.14
N CYS A 206 -11.33 10.00 5.89
CA CYS A 206 -10.95 11.16 5.09
C CYS A 206 -11.41 12.48 5.72
N GLY A 207 -12.60 12.52 6.32
CA GLY A 207 -13.08 13.69 7.05
C GLY A 207 -12.20 14.03 8.24
N TYR A 208 -11.97 13.06 9.13
CA TYR A 208 -11.10 13.25 10.30
C TYR A 208 -9.68 13.71 9.91
N ASN A 209 -9.09 13.07 8.90
CA ASN A 209 -7.73 13.39 8.44
C ASN A 209 -7.63 14.77 7.76
N ARG A 210 -8.75 15.46 7.51
CA ARG A 210 -8.81 16.79 6.87
C ARG A 210 -9.51 17.84 7.74
N LEU A 211 -9.81 17.54 9.00
CA LEU A 211 -10.38 18.53 9.92
C LEU A 211 -9.42 19.70 10.12
N PRO A 212 -9.79 20.94 9.76
CA PRO A 212 -8.91 22.10 9.93
C PRO A 212 -8.57 22.39 11.40
N SER A 213 -9.47 22.05 12.33
CA SER A 213 -9.21 22.17 13.77
C SER A 213 -8.06 21.28 14.26
N LEU A 214 -7.79 20.16 13.58
CA LEU A 214 -6.72 19.23 13.93
C LEU A 214 -5.48 19.41 13.04
N TRP A 215 -5.69 19.61 11.74
CA TRP A 215 -4.63 19.61 10.73
C TRP A 215 -4.25 21.02 10.26
N GLY A 216 -5.00 22.04 10.68
CA GLY A 216 -4.78 23.44 10.31
C GLY A 216 -5.49 23.85 9.02
N ASP A 217 -5.38 25.14 8.68
CA ASP A 217 -6.05 25.71 7.50
C ASP A 217 -5.59 25.09 6.17
N ASP A 218 -4.40 24.48 6.15
CA ASP A 218 -3.85 23.76 5.01
C ASP A 218 -4.21 22.26 5.02
N ALA A 219 -5.25 21.84 5.75
CA ALA A 219 -5.63 20.45 5.90
C ALA A 219 -5.90 19.73 4.57
N ASP A 220 -6.34 20.45 3.53
CA ASP A 220 -6.55 19.89 2.19
C ASP A 220 -5.30 19.87 1.30
N VAL A 221 -4.18 20.39 1.81
CA VAL A 221 -2.90 20.47 1.10
C VAL A 221 -1.98 19.34 1.55
N TRP A 222 -1.36 18.66 0.58
CA TRP A 222 -0.28 17.71 0.86
C TRP A 222 0.99 18.48 1.27
N ASN A 223 1.31 18.44 2.56
CA ASN A 223 2.42 19.13 3.19
C ASN A 223 3.07 18.24 4.27
N PRO A 224 4.16 17.51 3.96
CA PRO A 224 4.91 16.70 4.92
C PRO A 224 5.55 17.52 6.03
N GLU A 225 5.82 18.82 5.80
CA GLU A 225 6.49 19.66 6.80
C GLU A 225 5.67 19.85 8.08
N ARG A 226 4.35 19.60 8.02
CA ARG A 226 3.46 19.66 9.19
C ARG A 226 3.90 18.74 10.32
N PHE A 227 4.59 17.65 10.03
CA PHE A 227 5.06 16.69 11.04
C PHE A 227 6.34 17.13 11.76
N PHE A 228 6.93 18.27 11.38
CA PHE A 228 8.09 18.87 12.05
C PHE A 228 7.75 20.10 12.87
N ASN A 229 6.54 20.66 12.68
CA ASN A 229 6.16 21.89 13.33
C ASN A 229 5.78 21.64 14.81
N SER A 230 6.70 21.94 15.72
CA SER A 230 6.51 21.82 17.17
C SER A 230 5.44 22.76 17.74
N ALA A 231 5.02 23.79 17.01
CA ALA A 231 3.98 24.72 17.44
C ALA A 231 2.56 24.16 17.28
N ARG A 232 2.38 23.07 16.53
CA ARG A 232 1.09 22.40 16.34
C ARG A 232 1.19 20.95 16.82
N THR A 233 1.23 20.76 18.14
CA THR A 233 1.01 19.43 18.70
C THR A 233 -0.40 18.99 18.33
N ILE A 234 -0.54 17.93 17.54
CA ILE A 234 -1.84 17.34 17.23
C ILE A 234 -2.40 16.78 18.53
N ASP A 235 -3.29 17.54 19.18
CA ASP A 235 -3.92 17.17 20.45
C ASP A 235 -5.06 16.18 20.22
N SER A 236 -4.69 15.02 19.67
CA SER A 236 -5.59 13.90 19.44
C SER A 236 -4.82 12.61 19.64
N LYS A 237 -5.44 11.63 20.30
CA LYS A 237 -4.93 10.25 20.39
C LYS A 237 -5.73 9.31 19.49
N THR A 238 -6.49 9.88 18.54
CA THR A 238 -7.43 9.17 17.68
C THR A 238 -6.71 8.69 16.43
N GLY A 239 -6.01 7.56 16.54
CA GLY A 239 -5.34 6.90 15.42
C GLY A 239 -4.13 6.09 15.84
N LEU A 240 -3.99 4.89 15.28
CA LEU A 240 -2.93 3.95 15.68
C LEU A 240 -1.51 4.42 15.31
N TYR A 241 -1.38 5.22 14.25
CA TYR A 241 -0.10 5.68 13.72
C TYR A 241 -0.16 7.19 13.45
N ALA A 242 0.69 7.96 14.13
CA ALA A 242 0.81 9.41 13.98
C ALA A 242 -0.51 10.19 14.10
N ASN A 243 -1.43 9.71 14.96
CA ASN A 243 -2.78 10.26 15.13
C ASN A 243 -3.63 10.27 13.86
N LEU A 244 -3.26 9.43 12.87
CA LEU A 244 -3.98 9.22 11.62
C LEU A 244 -5.04 8.16 11.80
N MET A 245 -6.24 8.44 11.29
CA MET A 245 -7.31 7.45 11.25
C MET A 245 -7.18 6.48 10.07
N SER A 246 -6.17 6.63 9.20
CA SER A 246 -5.92 5.77 8.04
C SER A 246 -5.68 4.29 8.41
N PHE A 247 -5.22 4.04 9.64
CA PHE A 247 -5.09 2.70 10.21
C PHE A 247 -6.14 2.39 11.30
N SER A 248 -7.16 3.24 11.44
CA SER A 248 -8.19 3.20 12.51
C SER A 248 -7.57 3.25 13.93
N GLY A 249 -8.41 3.12 14.96
CA GLY A 249 -8.01 2.97 16.36
C GLY A 249 -8.81 1.88 17.08
N GLY A 250 -8.41 1.58 18.32
CA GLY A 250 -9.08 0.62 19.21
C GLY A 250 -8.90 -0.86 18.83
N ILE A 251 -9.78 -1.71 19.34
CA ILE A 251 -9.72 -3.18 19.17
C ILE A 251 -9.90 -3.69 17.73
N ARG A 252 -10.32 -2.80 16.82
CA ARG A 252 -10.49 -3.06 15.38
C ARG A 252 -9.55 -2.19 14.54
N ALA A 253 -8.45 -1.72 15.13
CA ALA A 253 -7.41 -1.04 14.38
C ALA A 253 -6.71 -2.00 13.40
N CYS A 254 -6.07 -1.44 12.38
CA CYS A 254 -5.38 -2.21 11.36
C CYS A 254 -4.24 -3.04 11.99
N ILE A 255 -4.34 -4.36 11.91
CA ILE A 255 -3.31 -5.28 12.41
C ILE A 255 -2.01 -5.21 11.60
N GLY A 256 -2.10 -4.79 10.33
CA GLY A 256 -1.00 -4.78 9.37
C GLY A 256 -0.25 -3.45 9.26
N TRP A 257 -0.56 -2.45 10.11
CA TRP A 257 -0.04 -1.09 9.91
C TRP A 257 1.50 -1.02 9.89
N ARG A 258 2.20 -1.74 10.80
CA ARG A 258 3.68 -1.77 10.82
C ARG A 258 4.24 -2.36 9.54
N MET A 259 3.65 -3.47 9.10
CA MET A 259 4.05 -4.15 7.87
C MET A 259 3.83 -3.25 6.65
N ALA A 260 2.70 -2.56 6.58
CA ALA A 260 2.41 -1.61 5.50
C ALA A 260 3.41 -0.47 5.45
N ILE A 261 3.70 0.19 6.59
CA ILE A 261 4.70 1.27 6.64
C ILE A 261 6.08 0.76 6.21
N LEU A 262 6.51 -0.41 6.67
CA LEU A 262 7.79 -0.98 6.26
C LEU A 262 7.85 -1.30 4.77
N GLN A 263 6.81 -1.91 4.22
CA GLN A 263 6.75 -2.18 2.78
C GLN A 263 6.78 -0.89 1.96
N ILE A 264 6.03 0.14 2.35
CA ILE A 264 6.06 1.44 1.69
C ILE A 264 7.47 2.02 1.74
N MET A 265 8.12 2.04 2.90
CA MET A 265 9.47 2.58 3.06
C MET A 265 10.48 1.80 2.21
N THR A 266 10.44 0.47 2.22
CA THR A 266 11.32 -0.38 1.39
C THR A 266 11.17 -0.08 -0.09
N VAL A 267 9.92 0.00 -0.60
CA VAL A 267 9.68 0.30 -2.02
C VAL A 267 10.17 1.71 -2.35
N ILE A 268 9.90 2.70 -1.49
CA ILE A 268 10.34 4.08 -1.71
C ILE A 268 11.87 4.19 -1.74
N ILE A 269 12.58 3.54 -0.81
CA ILE A 269 14.05 3.48 -0.77
C ILE A 269 14.58 2.93 -2.09
N GLU A 270 14.13 1.73 -2.48
CA GLU A 270 14.70 1.05 -3.65
C GLU A 270 14.36 1.76 -4.96
N THR A 271 13.18 2.38 -5.02
CA THR A 271 12.71 3.04 -6.23
C THR A 271 13.34 4.43 -6.38
N LEU A 272 13.27 5.31 -5.39
CA LEU A 272 13.79 6.68 -5.52
C LEU A 272 15.31 6.76 -5.54
N LYS A 273 16.01 5.69 -5.13
CA LYS A 273 17.45 5.53 -5.32
C LYS A 273 17.84 5.48 -6.80
N HIS A 274 17.05 4.83 -7.64
CA HIS A 274 17.39 4.57 -9.05
C HIS A 274 16.52 5.35 -10.04
N PHE A 275 15.37 5.86 -9.61
CA PHE A 275 14.39 6.47 -10.49
C PHE A 275 13.94 7.85 -10.02
N GLU A 276 13.50 8.63 -11.00
CA GLU A 276 12.83 9.91 -10.83
C GLU A 276 11.45 9.87 -11.49
N PHE A 277 10.46 10.40 -10.76
CA PHE A 277 9.07 10.44 -11.20
C PHE A 277 8.70 11.86 -11.60
N SER A 278 8.01 11.99 -12.72
CA SER A 278 7.46 13.25 -13.21
C SER A 278 6.06 13.05 -13.78
N LEU A 279 5.32 14.14 -13.91
CA LEU A 279 3.99 14.11 -14.51
C LEU A 279 4.09 14.00 -16.04
N PRO A 280 3.16 13.30 -16.70
CA PRO A 280 3.03 13.38 -18.15
C PRO A 280 2.69 14.81 -18.61
N ASP A 281 3.21 15.21 -19.77
CA ASP A 281 2.96 16.54 -20.37
C ASP A 281 1.48 16.78 -20.74
N THR A 282 0.68 15.72 -20.75
CA THR A 282 -0.74 15.75 -21.15
C THR A 282 -1.68 16.40 -20.14
N GLY A 283 -1.18 16.85 -18.99
CA GLY A 283 -1.97 17.62 -18.01
C GLY A 283 -3.15 16.83 -17.44
N LEU A 284 -2.89 15.62 -16.94
CA LEU A 284 -3.94 14.72 -16.46
C LEU A 284 -4.51 15.17 -15.11
N ASP A 285 -5.84 15.22 -15.04
CA ASP A 285 -6.57 15.45 -13.80
C ASP A 285 -6.83 14.12 -13.08
N ILE A 286 -6.04 13.85 -12.05
CA ILE A 286 -6.18 12.64 -11.23
C ILE A 286 -7.08 12.92 -10.03
N VAL A 287 -8.07 12.05 -9.84
CA VAL A 287 -8.99 12.06 -8.71
C VAL A 287 -8.85 10.79 -7.89
N ALA A 288 -8.85 10.94 -6.57
CA ALA A 288 -9.01 9.82 -5.66
C ALA A 288 -10.51 9.50 -5.55
N ALA A 289 -10.94 8.34 -6.05
CA ALA A 289 -12.35 7.96 -6.09
C ALA A 289 -12.60 6.58 -5.46
N PRO A 290 -13.83 6.33 -4.98
CA PRO A 290 -14.20 5.02 -4.43
C PRO A 290 -14.03 3.88 -5.45
N ASN A 291 -13.32 2.84 -5.03
CA ASN A 291 -13.17 1.56 -5.69
C ASN A 291 -13.59 0.45 -4.71
N GLY A 292 -14.90 0.25 -4.58
CA GLY A 292 -15.47 -0.59 -3.53
C GLY A 292 -15.20 0.02 -2.13
N PRO A 293 -14.67 -0.73 -1.16
CA PRO A 293 -14.35 -0.20 0.17
C PRO A 293 -13.07 0.62 0.20
N LEU A 294 -12.29 0.63 -0.88
CA LEU A 294 -11.01 1.33 -0.97
C LEU A 294 -11.10 2.57 -1.85
N MET A 295 -10.08 3.41 -1.78
CA MET A 295 -9.91 4.57 -2.63
C MET A 295 -8.74 4.33 -3.59
N SER A 296 -8.96 4.58 -4.87
CA SER A 296 -7.96 4.40 -5.93
C SER A 296 -7.87 5.65 -6.81
N PRO A 297 -6.74 5.87 -7.49
CA PRO A 297 -6.60 6.99 -8.42
C PRO A 297 -7.31 6.69 -9.74
N TYR A 298 -7.99 7.69 -10.29
CA TYR A 298 -8.62 7.64 -11.60
C TYR A 298 -8.31 8.91 -12.36
N ILE A 299 -8.24 8.81 -13.69
CA ILE A 299 -8.25 9.99 -14.55
C ILE A 299 -9.69 10.51 -14.63
N ARG A 300 -9.90 11.80 -14.31
CA ARG A 300 -11.20 12.45 -14.43
C ARG A 300 -11.73 12.24 -15.86
N ASP A 301 -13.02 11.95 -15.97
CA ASP A 301 -13.73 11.64 -17.22
C ASP A 301 -13.36 10.32 -17.92
N LYS A 302 -12.36 9.57 -17.41
CA LYS A 302 -11.96 8.24 -17.92
C LYS A 302 -12.09 7.11 -16.89
N MET A 303 -12.99 7.27 -15.91
CA MET A 303 -13.20 6.27 -14.84
C MET A 303 -13.55 4.85 -15.34
N HIS A 304 -14.13 4.75 -16.54
CA HIS A 304 -14.47 3.46 -17.17
C HIS A 304 -13.25 2.62 -17.56
N LEU A 305 -12.06 3.23 -17.67
CA LEU A 305 -10.80 2.52 -17.92
C LEU A 305 -10.25 1.84 -16.66
N GLY A 306 -10.88 2.09 -15.51
CA GLY A 306 -10.42 1.60 -14.22
C GLY A 306 -9.39 2.52 -13.56
N PRO A 307 -8.84 2.10 -12.40
CA PRO A 307 -7.84 2.86 -11.68
C PRO A 307 -6.56 3.06 -12.49
N GLN A 308 -6.08 4.29 -12.58
CA GLN A 308 -4.88 4.65 -13.32
C GLN A 308 -4.12 5.78 -12.62
N MET A 309 -2.80 5.64 -12.55
CA MET A 309 -1.85 6.66 -12.09
C MET A 309 -0.67 6.76 -13.05
N PRO A 310 -0.86 7.33 -14.25
CA PRO A 310 0.21 7.45 -15.22
C PRO A 310 1.27 8.44 -14.72
N LEU A 311 2.51 7.96 -14.62
CA LEU A 311 3.69 8.72 -14.26
C LEU A 311 4.79 8.47 -15.29
N VAL A 312 5.62 9.48 -15.54
CA VAL A 312 6.84 9.36 -16.33
C VAL A 312 7.98 8.98 -15.39
N VAL A 313 8.63 7.86 -15.66
CA VAL A 313 9.73 7.33 -14.86
C VAL A 313 11.03 7.48 -15.64
N ARG A 314 12.01 8.17 -15.06
CA ARG A 314 13.36 8.34 -15.60
C ARG A 314 14.35 7.60 -14.73
N GLU A 315 15.18 6.76 -15.34
CA GLU A 315 16.31 6.13 -14.67
C GLU A 315 17.44 7.15 -14.42
N LEU A 316 17.97 7.14 -13.21
CA LEU A 316 19.10 7.95 -12.79
C LEU A 316 20.37 7.10 -12.91
N TRP A 317 21.10 7.28 -14.01
CA TRP A 317 22.39 6.61 -14.21
C TRP A 317 23.39 7.06 -13.14
N SER A 318 23.85 6.14 -12.29
CA SER A 318 24.98 6.43 -11.40
C SER A 318 26.27 6.34 -12.21
N SER A 319 26.99 7.46 -12.36
CA SER A 319 28.32 7.51 -12.99
C SER A 319 29.40 6.74 -12.24
N ALA A 320 29.10 6.22 -11.04
CA ALA A 320 30.06 5.53 -10.17
C ALA A 320 30.37 4.08 -10.56
N LEU A 321 29.49 3.39 -11.29
CA LEU A 321 29.71 1.99 -11.69
C LEU A 321 30.58 1.85 -12.95
N TYR A 322 30.65 2.88 -13.79
CA TYR A 322 31.49 2.85 -14.99
C TYR A 322 32.96 3.17 -14.71
N THR A 323 33.28 3.98 -13.69
CA THR A 323 34.68 4.30 -13.36
C THR A 323 35.45 3.09 -12.83
N TYR A 324 34.79 2.11 -12.22
CA TYR A 324 35.45 0.87 -11.80
C TYR A 324 35.71 -0.11 -12.94
N HIS A 325 34.83 -0.14 -13.97
CA HIS A 325 35.02 -1.01 -15.13
C HIS A 325 35.83 -0.37 -16.28
N ALA A 326 35.85 0.96 -16.39
CA ALA A 326 36.59 1.67 -17.43
C ALA A 326 38.10 1.80 -17.14
N VAL A 327 38.55 1.50 -15.92
CA VAL A 327 39.98 1.56 -15.55
C VAL A 327 40.67 0.19 -15.66
N SER A 328 39.94 -0.91 -15.90
CA SER A 328 40.52 -2.26 -15.91
C SER A 328 40.58 -2.98 -17.25
N HIS A 329 40.16 -2.38 -18.37
CA HIS A 329 40.31 -3.02 -19.67
C HIS A 329 40.85 -2.05 -20.74
N HIS A 330 42.01 -2.46 -21.27
CA HIS A 330 42.69 -1.94 -22.44
C HIS A 330 41.76 -1.48 -23.57
N GLU A 331 42.21 -0.41 -24.22
CA GLU A 331 41.99 -0.03 -25.62
C GLU A 331 41.34 -1.13 -26.47
N PHE A 332 40.10 -0.90 -26.91
CA PHE A 332 39.57 -1.53 -28.11
C PHE A 332 38.74 -0.51 -28.90
N GLU A 333 38.99 -0.51 -30.20
CA GLU A 333 38.67 0.50 -31.20
C GLU A 333 37.18 0.91 -31.28
N LEU A 334 36.94 2.22 -31.28
CA LEU A 334 35.66 2.85 -31.60
C LEU A 334 35.53 3.09 -33.11
N GLN A 335 35.21 2.06 -33.88
CA GLN A 335 34.65 2.20 -35.24
C GLN A 335 33.80 0.97 -35.56
N HIS A 336 32.47 1.03 -35.38
CA HIS A 336 31.42 0.29 -36.13
C HIS A 336 30.08 0.10 -35.38
N LEU A 337 29.51 1.10 -34.73
CA LEU A 337 28.10 1.00 -34.28
C LEU A 337 27.31 2.32 -34.37
N GLU A 338 27.57 3.12 -35.42
CA GLU A 338 26.59 4.11 -35.88
C GLU A 338 25.69 3.40 -36.92
N GLY A 339 24.50 2.95 -36.53
CA GLY A 339 23.56 2.45 -37.54
C GLY A 339 22.39 1.56 -37.13
N LEU A 340 22.20 1.22 -35.85
CA LEU A 340 21.03 0.45 -35.42
C LEU A 340 20.72 0.83 -33.98
N PHE A 341 19.71 1.68 -33.75
CA PHE A 341 18.85 1.81 -32.55
C PHE A 341 18.29 3.23 -32.47
N GLU A 342 17.38 3.54 -33.39
CA GLU A 342 16.38 4.58 -33.15
C GLU A 342 15.32 3.96 -32.24
N VAL A 343 15.51 4.06 -30.92
CA VAL A 343 14.54 3.58 -29.92
C VAL A 343 13.92 4.78 -29.24
N GLN A 344 12.66 5.08 -29.62
CA GLN A 344 11.80 6.00 -28.90
C GLN A 344 11.74 5.62 -27.41
N ARG A 345 12.30 6.47 -26.54
CA ARG A 345 12.24 6.31 -25.08
C ARG A 345 11.11 7.15 -24.50
N THR A 346 9.95 6.53 -24.30
CA THR A 346 8.95 6.95 -23.31
C THR A 346 8.13 5.72 -22.96
N THR A 347 8.51 5.01 -21.89
CA THR A 347 7.76 3.83 -21.46
C THR A 347 6.69 4.26 -20.46
N TYR A 348 5.42 4.17 -20.87
CA TYR A 348 4.31 4.22 -19.92
C TYR A 348 4.31 2.90 -19.15
N VAL A 349 4.78 2.92 -17.90
CA VAL A 349 4.74 1.75 -17.02
C VAL A 349 3.50 1.90 -16.14
N GLU A 350 2.46 1.12 -16.43
CA GLU A 350 1.50 0.75 -15.38
C GLU A 350 2.29 -0.06 -14.35
N LEU A 351 2.30 0.37 -13.08
CA LEU A 351 3.08 -0.25 -12.00
C LEU A 351 2.24 -1.31 -11.26
N PRO A 352 2.26 -2.59 -11.64
CA PRO A 352 2.22 -3.68 -10.68
C PRO A 352 3.64 -3.89 -10.14
N ILE A 353 3.76 -4.10 -8.83
CA ILE A 353 5.03 -4.28 -8.08
C ILE A 353 5.77 -5.53 -8.57
N ALA A 354 6.43 -5.46 -9.72
CA ALA A 354 7.22 -6.53 -10.32
C ALA A 354 8.71 -6.19 -10.45
N LEU A 355 9.12 -4.95 -10.19
CA LEU A 355 10.50 -4.48 -10.40
C LEU A 355 11.49 -4.87 -9.30
N VAL A 356 11.05 -5.42 -8.17
CA VAL A 356 11.95 -5.76 -7.04
C VAL A 356 12.60 -7.15 -7.20
N TRP A 357 12.26 -7.92 -8.25
CA TRP A 357 12.73 -9.32 -8.41
C TRP A 357 13.82 -9.53 -9.48
N CYS A 358 14.51 -8.47 -9.91
CA CYS A 358 15.53 -8.57 -10.96
C CYS A 358 16.83 -7.83 -10.59
N SER A 359 17.51 -8.20 -9.50
CA SER A 359 18.90 -7.75 -9.26
C SER A 359 19.86 -8.80 -8.68
N HIS A 360 19.42 -10.04 -8.42
CA HIS A 360 20.30 -11.10 -7.93
C HIS A 360 20.14 -12.42 -8.68
N ARG A 361 20.57 -12.45 -9.96
CA ARG A 361 20.97 -13.71 -10.60
C ARG A 361 21.88 -13.50 -11.82
N THR A 362 23.11 -13.07 -11.58
CA THR A 362 24.20 -13.24 -12.56
C THR A 362 25.48 -13.60 -11.83
N GLN A 363 25.63 -14.88 -11.48
CA GLN A 363 26.92 -15.57 -11.43
C GLN A 363 26.68 -17.09 -11.38
N SER A 364 27.56 -17.80 -12.10
CA SER A 364 27.73 -19.26 -12.23
C SER A 364 26.79 -20.02 -13.18
N ASN A 365 27.18 -20.11 -14.46
CA ASN A 365 27.89 -21.29 -14.99
C ASN A 365 28.02 -21.21 -16.51
N SER A 366 29.24 -20.93 -16.95
CA SER A 366 29.76 -21.25 -18.27
C SER A 366 30.25 -22.69 -18.28
N GLU A 367 29.69 -23.54 -19.14
CA GLU A 367 30.35 -24.71 -19.77
C GLU A 367 29.38 -25.28 -20.84
N ILE A 368 29.59 -24.93 -22.13
CA ILE A 368 30.07 -25.83 -23.22
C ILE A 368 29.06 -26.95 -23.53
N ILE A 369 28.15 -26.76 -24.50
CA ILE A 369 28.20 -27.29 -25.90
C ILE A 369 28.49 -28.81 -25.96
N ASP A 370 27.52 -29.66 -26.35
CA ASP A 370 27.43 -30.10 -27.75
C ASP A 370 26.15 -30.90 -28.07
N THR A 371 25.83 -30.89 -29.36
CA THR A 371 24.67 -31.45 -30.04
C THR A 371 24.70 -32.96 -30.23
N SER A 372 23.54 -33.62 -30.06
CA SER A 372 22.95 -34.60 -31.01
C SER A 372 21.58 -35.06 -30.52
#